data_AF-A0A2U2XHF4-F1
#
_entry.id   AF-A0A2U2XHF4-F1
#
_cell.length_a   1.000
_cell.length_b   1.000
_cell.length_c   1.000
_cell.angle_alpha   90.00
_cell.angle_beta   90.00
_cell.angle_gamma   90.00
#
_symmetry.space_group_name_H-M   'P 1'
#
loop_
_entity.id
_entity.type
_entity.pdbx_description
1 polymer ?
#
loop_
_entity_poly.entity_id
_entity_poly.type
_entity_poly.pdbx_seq_one_letter_code
_entity_poly.pdbx_strand_id
1 'polypeptide(L)'
;MTRRRKRNIIIVVLFAGLVGWQFGLFNRYNYLTAKIAILRDAPVIVEIGDPEPCGERCMEIREKYGFTVENFGTKVTGSQLRGIKDYNFEIKNYMIRKNGENWAEKYKDEIDILPHE
;
A
#
# COMPACT_ATOMS: atom_id res chain seq x y z
N MET A 1 40.43 -8.88 3.26
CA MET A 1 39.65 -7.75 3.86
C MET A 1 39.94 -7.68 5.36
N THR A 2 40.44 -6.54 5.88
CA THR A 2 40.86 -6.40 7.29
C THR A 2 39.70 -6.54 8.28
N ARG A 3 39.93 -7.10 9.49
CA ARG A 3 38.92 -7.22 10.57
C ARG A 3 38.19 -5.91 10.86
N ARG A 4 38.88 -4.76 10.82
CA ARG A 4 38.29 -3.42 11.00
C ARG A 4 37.27 -3.07 9.91
N ARG A 5 37.61 -3.28 8.62
CA ARG A 5 36.66 -3.08 7.49
C ARG A 5 35.41 -3.97 7.62
N LYS A 6 35.57 -5.25 7.98
CA LYS A 6 34.41 -6.15 8.19
C LYS A 6 33.48 -5.64 9.28
N ARG A 7 34.03 -5.18 10.42
CA ARG A 7 33.26 -4.63 11.54
C ARG A 7 32.49 -3.37 11.14
N ASN A 8 33.12 -2.46 10.39
CA ASN A 8 32.46 -1.22 9.96
C ASN A 8 31.30 -1.49 8.99
N ILE A 9 31.46 -2.44 8.06
CA ILE A 9 30.38 -2.85 7.15
C ILE A 9 29.19 -3.40 7.95
N ILE A 10 29.44 -4.27 8.94
CA ILE A 10 28.38 -4.83 9.79
C ILE A 10 27.62 -3.72 10.53
N ILE A 11 28.33 -2.72 11.09
CA ILE A 11 27.70 -1.60 11.80
C ILE A 11 26.81 -0.78 10.85
N VAL A 12 27.30 -0.45 9.65
CA VAL A 12 26.52 0.30 8.66
C VAL A 12 25.28 -0.47 8.23
N VAL A 13 25.40 -1.78 7.98
CA VAL A 13 24.27 -2.64 7.60
C VAL A 13 23.25 -2.75 8.73
N LEU A 14 23.69 -2.91 9.98
CA LEU A 14 22.80 -2.91 11.15
C LEU A 14 22.06 -1.59 11.30
N PHE A 15 22.76 -0.46 11.13
CA PHE A 15 22.15 0.85 11.23
C PHE A 15 21.13 1.10 10.11
N ALA A 16 21.49 0.75 8.86
CA ALA A 16 20.59 0.83 7.73
C ALA A 16 19.35 -0.07 7.92
N GLY A 17 19.53 -1.27 8.48
CA GLY A 17 18.43 -2.16 8.84
C GLY A 17 17.50 -1.56 9.90
N LEU A 18 18.05 -0.98 10.97
CA LEU A 18 17.24 -0.33 12.02
C LEU A 18 16.46 0.87 11.49
N VAL A 19 17.12 1.74 10.70
CA VAL A 19 16.47 2.87 10.04
C VAL A 19 15.36 2.36 9.11
N GLY A 20 15.67 1.39 8.24
CA GLY A 20 14.68 0.80 7.35
C GLY A 20 13.47 0.22 8.09
N TRP A 21 13.69 -0.48 9.20
CA TRP A 21 12.63 -0.99 10.06
C TRP A 21 11.72 0.12 10.59
N GLN A 22 12.28 1.22 11.08
CA GLN A 22 11.51 2.34 11.61
C GLN A 22 10.61 2.97 10.54
N PHE A 23 11.10 3.03 9.29
CA PHE A 23 10.36 3.52 8.11
C PHE A 23 9.53 2.43 7.41
N GLY A 24 9.39 1.23 7.99
CA GLY A 24 8.49 0.22 7.47
C GLY A 24 8.96 -0.50 6.21
N LEU A 25 10.26 -0.44 5.85
CA LEU A 25 10.83 -1.14 4.68
C LEU A 25 10.63 -2.67 4.72
N PHE A 26 10.50 -3.24 5.91
CA PHE A 26 10.23 -4.67 6.10
C PHE A 26 8.74 -5.01 6.26
N ASN A 27 7.85 -4.03 6.16
CA ASN A 27 6.40 -4.30 6.11
C ASN A 27 6.06 -4.90 4.74
N ARG A 28 5.09 -5.84 4.69
CA ARG A 28 4.49 -6.35 3.44
C ARG A 28 4.06 -5.20 2.52
N TYR A 29 3.50 -4.14 3.10
CA TYR A 29 3.14 -2.92 2.38
C TYR A 29 4.16 -1.83 2.69
N ASN A 30 4.94 -1.46 1.68
CA ASN A 30 5.92 -0.37 1.70
C ASN A 30 6.14 0.18 0.28
N TYR A 31 6.94 1.23 0.14
CA TYR A 31 7.24 1.85 -1.16
C TYR A 31 7.66 0.86 -2.26
N LEU A 32 8.59 -0.06 -1.98
CA LEU A 32 9.11 -1.01 -2.98
C LEU A 32 8.02 -1.98 -3.43
N THR A 33 7.20 -2.48 -2.50
CA THR A 33 6.11 -3.38 -2.86
C THR A 33 5.01 -2.65 -3.63
N ALA A 34 4.80 -1.35 -3.41
CA ALA A 34 3.91 -0.55 -4.24
C ALA A 34 4.43 -0.41 -5.68
N LYS A 35 5.73 -0.14 -5.86
CA LYS A 35 6.33 -0.10 -7.20
C LYS A 35 6.21 -1.43 -7.94
N ILE A 36 6.39 -2.56 -7.24
CA ILE A 36 6.21 -3.89 -7.82
C ILE A 36 4.74 -4.13 -8.21
N ALA A 37 3.79 -3.75 -7.36
CA ALA A 37 2.36 -3.86 -7.66
C ALA A 37 1.96 -3.04 -8.89
N ILE A 38 2.45 -1.80 -8.98
CA ILE A 38 2.24 -0.91 -10.13
C ILE A 38 2.86 -1.50 -11.40
N LEU A 39 4.09 -2.01 -11.32
CA LEU A 39 4.78 -2.62 -12.46
C LEU A 39 4.03 -3.83 -13.03
N ARG A 40 3.31 -4.56 -12.16
CA ARG A 40 2.47 -5.70 -12.54
C ARG A 40 1.06 -5.32 -12.97
N ASP A 41 0.74 -4.02 -13.02
CA ASP A 41 -0.61 -3.48 -13.20
C ASP A 41 -1.66 -4.14 -12.28
N ALA A 42 -1.25 -4.47 -11.06
CA ALA A 42 -2.09 -5.05 -10.03
C ALA A 42 -2.05 -4.18 -8.76
N PRO A 43 -2.50 -2.92 -8.82
CA PRO A 43 -2.50 -2.04 -7.66
C PRO A 43 -3.52 -2.52 -6.63
N VAL A 44 -3.09 -2.53 -5.36
CA VAL A 44 -3.94 -2.87 -4.22
C VAL A 44 -4.05 -1.61 -3.36
N ILE A 45 -5.22 -1.27 -2.87
CA ILE A 45 -5.41 -0.26 -1.83
C ILE A 45 -5.58 -1.00 -0.51
N VAL A 46 -4.76 -0.64 0.47
CA VAL A 46 -4.74 -1.32 1.77
C VAL A 46 -5.55 -0.51 2.77
N GLU A 47 -6.60 -1.09 3.32
CA GLU A 47 -7.45 -0.45 4.31
C GLU A 47 -7.14 -0.97 5.71
N ILE A 48 -7.33 -0.11 6.71
CA ILE A 48 -7.10 -0.42 8.12
C ILE A 48 -8.43 -0.26 8.83
N GLY A 49 -8.83 -1.27 9.59
CA GLY A 49 -10.14 -1.33 10.23
C GLY A 49 -10.83 -2.63 9.91
N ASP A 50 -12.14 -2.67 10.14
CA ASP A 50 -12.95 -3.83 9.75
C ASP A 50 -13.16 -3.85 8.23
N PRO A 51 -13.20 -5.04 7.61
CA PRO A 51 -13.45 -5.15 6.18
C PRO A 51 -14.86 -4.65 5.87
N GLU A 52 -14.96 -3.71 4.94
CA GLU A 52 -16.24 -3.25 4.44
C GLU A 52 -16.83 -4.32 3.50
N PRO A 53 -18.08 -4.77 3.73
CA PRO A 53 -18.72 -5.74 2.84
C PRO A 53 -18.82 -5.15 1.43
N CYS A 54 -18.31 -5.88 0.45
CA CYS A 54 -18.29 -5.48 -0.95
C CYS A 54 -18.89 -6.63 -1.76
N GLY A 55 -20.11 -6.44 -2.24
CA GLY A 55 -20.78 -7.39 -3.13
C GLY A 55 -20.19 -7.37 -4.55
N GLU A 56 -20.74 -8.19 -5.44
CA GLU A 56 -20.29 -8.35 -6.83
C GLU A 56 -20.19 -7.02 -7.58
N ARG A 57 -21.23 -6.18 -7.49
CA ARG A 57 -21.26 -4.84 -8.08
C ARG A 57 -20.12 -3.94 -7.60
N CYS A 58 -19.78 -4.00 -6.32
CA CYS A 58 -18.68 -3.22 -5.77
C CYS A 58 -17.33 -3.73 -6.28
N MET A 59 -17.17 -5.04 -6.45
CA MET A 59 -15.97 -5.64 -7.06
C MET A 59 -15.82 -5.22 -8.53
N GLU A 60 -16.91 -5.26 -9.31
CA GLU A 60 -16.92 -4.80 -10.71
C GLU A 60 -16.48 -3.34 -10.85
N ILE A 61 -16.95 -2.46 -9.96
CA ILE A 61 -16.53 -1.04 -9.95
C ILE A 61 -15.03 -0.93 -9.63
N ARG A 62 -14.52 -1.67 -8.64
CA ARG A 62 -13.08 -1.67 -8.32
C ARG A 62 -12.23 -2.14 -9.52
N GLU A 63 -12.66 -3.20 -10.20
CA GLU A 63 -12.02 -3.70 -11.42
C GLU A 63 -12.06 -2.68 -12.56
N LYS A 64 -13.19 -1.98 -12.75
CA LYS A 64 -13.31 -0.88 -13.73
C LYS A 64 -12.29 0.22 -13.50
N TYR A 65 -12.05 0.60 -12.24
CA TYR A 65 -11.00 1.57 -11.90
C TYR A 65 -9.60 0.94 -11.88
N GLY A 66 -9.49 -0.38 -11.95
CA GLY A 66 -8.26 -1.12 -12.12
C GLY A 66 -7.46 -1.33 -10.85
N PHE A 67 -8.13 -1.49 -9.71
CA PHE A 67 -7.49 -1.81 -8.42
C PHE A 67 -8.30 -2.83 -7.61
N THR A 68 -7.66 -3.43 -6.62
CA THR A 68 -8.33 -4.25 -5.60
C THR A 68 -8.15 -3.62 -4.22
N VAL A 69 -8.95 -4.05 -3.25
CA VAL A 69 -8.83 -3.62 -1.85
C VAL A 69 -8.45 -4.82 -0.99
N GLU A 70 -7.44 -4.66 -0.16
CA GLU A 70 -7.08 -5.62 0.89
C GLU A 70 -7.23 -4.96 2.25
N ASN A 71 -7.92 -5.61 3.17
CA ASN A 71 -8.01 -5.15 4.54
C ASN A 71 -6.82 -5.71 5.36
N PHE A 72 -6.07 -4.82 6.01
CA PHE A 72 -4.93 -5.19 6.85
C PHE A 72 -5.36 -5.70 8.23
N GLY A 73 -6.56 -5.32 8.67
CA GLY A 73 -7.12 -5.58 9.99
C GLY A 73 -7.06 -4.36 10.92
N THR A 74 -7.54 -4.55 12.14
CA THR A 74 -7.67 -3.51 13.17
C THR A 74 -6.41 -3.32 14.03
N LYS A 75 -5.57 -4.35 14.16
CA LYS A 75 -4.34 -4.30 14.96
C LYS A 75 -3.12 -3.99 14.10
N VAL A 76 -2.77 -2.71 14.01
CA VAL A 76 -1.59 -2.19 13.31
C VAL A 76 -0.59 -1.57 14.26
N THR A 77 0.69 -1.91 14.08
CA THR A 77 1.80 -1.21 14.75
C THR A 77 2.13 0.10 14.04
N GLY A 78 2.83 1.01 14.72
CA GLY A 78 3.21 2.30 14.14
C GLY A 78 4.11 2.19 12.90
N SER A 79 5.03 1.22 12.83
CA SER A 79 5.83 0.97 11.64
C SER A 79 4.99 0.40 10.50
N GLN A 80 4.02 -0.45 10.81
CA GLN A 80 3.10 -0.98 9.80
C GLN A 80 2.24 0.13 9.20
N LEU A 81 1.68 0.99 10.05
CA LEU A 81 0.89 2.15 9.61
C LEU A 81 1.68 3.06 8.67
N ARG A 82 2.96 3.34 8.98
CA ARG A 82 3.82 4.14 8.09
C ARG A 82 4.04 3.44 6.74
N GLY A 83 4.39 2.16 6.74
CA GLY A 83 4.57 1.40 5.50
C GLY A 83 3.31 1.35 4.63
N ILE A 84 2.13 1.15 5.25
CA ILE A 84 0.84 1.17 4.55
C ILE A 84 0.54 2.54 3.95
N LYS A 85 0.82 3.63 4.69
CA LYS A 85 0.65 5.00 4.18
C LYS A 85 1.53 5.26 2.97
N ASP A 86 2.81 4.91 3.05
CA ASP A 86 3.76 5.09 1.95
C ASP A 86 3.38 4.24 0.73
N TYR A 87 2.97 2.99 0.97
CA TYR A 87 2.46 2.09 -0.07
C TYR A 87 1.23 2.68 -0.77
N ASN A 88 0.19 3.04 -0.01
CA ASN A 88 -1.06 3.58 -0.55
C ASN A 88 -0.85 4.92 -1.27
N PHE A 89 0.09 5.75 -0.81
CA PHE A 89 0.44 7.01 -1.48
C PHE A 89 0.93 6.77 -2.91
N GLU A 90 1.86 5.83 -3.09
CA GLU A 90 2.36 5.46 -4.42
C GLU A 90 1.29 4.86 -5.32
N ILE A 91 0.43 4.00 -4.76
CA ILE A 91 -0.71 3.43 -5.47
C ILE A 91 -1.67 4.54 -5.91
N LYS A 92 -2.11 5.42 -5.00
CA LYS A 92 -3.03 6.53 -5.32
C LYS A 92 -2.46 7.45 -6.40
N ASN A 93 -1.17 7.75 -6.36
CA ASN A 93 -0.51 8.52 -7.42
C ASN A 93 -0.53 7.79 -8.77
N TYR A 94 -0.38 6.47 -8.77
CA TYR A 94 -0.57 5.67 -9.99
C TYR A 94 -2.01 5.74 -10.50
N MET A 95 -2.99 5.62 -9.61
CA MET A 95 -4.40 5.73 -9.96
C MET A 95 -4.76 7.10 -10.54
N ILE A 96 -4.18 8.19 -10.02
CA ILE A 96 -4.33 9.54 -10.60
C ILE A 96 -3.83 9.57 -12.04
N ARG A 97 -2.66 8.98 -12.32
CA ARG A 97 -2.12 8.91 -13.69
C ARG A 97 -2.97 8.03 -14.62
N LYS A 98 -3.60 6.98 -14.09
CA LYS A 98 -4.41 6.02 -14.87
C LYS A 98 -5.81 6.56 -15.15
N ASN A 99 -6.46 7.17 -14.16
CA ASN A 99 -7.89 7.50 -14.17
C ASN A 99 -8.21 9.00 -14.05
N GLY A 100 -7.19 9.86 -13.89
CA GLY A 100 -7.33 11.30 -13.67
C GLY A 100 -7.45 11.69 -12.20
N GLU A 101 -7.24 12.97 -11.87
CA GLU A 101 -7.15 13.45 -10.46
C GLU A 101 -8.42 13.17 -9.63
N ASN A 102 -9.60 13.25 -10.24
CA ASN A 102 -10.88 13.10 -9.53
C ASN A 102 -11.38 11.64 -9.52
N TRP A 103 -10.52 10.65 -9.80
CA TRP A 103 -10.93 9.25 -9.89
C TRP A 103 -11.54 8.73 -8.58
N ALA A 104 -11.02 9.17 -7.43
CA ALA A 104 -11.46 8.70 -6.13
C ALA A 104 -12.86 9.19 -5.78
N GLU A 105 -13.20 10.43 -6.17
CA GLU A 105 -14.55 10.99 -6.02
C GLU A 105 -15.54 10.25 -6.90
N LYS A 106 -15.21 10.05 -8.18
CA LYS A 106 -16.07 9.30 -9.11
C LYS A 106 -16.26 7.85 -8.67
N TYR A 107 -15.20 7.20 -8.19
CA TYR A 107 -15.29 5.85 -7.61
C TYR A 107 -16.26 5.84 -6.43
N LYS A 108 -16.14 6.81 -5.52
CA LYS A 108 -17.02 6.90 -4.36
C LYS A 108 -18.47 7.14 -4.76
N ASP A 109 -18.72 8.06 -5.69
CA ASP A 109 -20.08 8.32 -6.19
C ASP A 109 -20.70 7.06 -6.81
N GLU A 110 -19.92 6.28 -7.57
CA GLU A 110 -20.39 5.02 -8.15
C GLU A 110 -20.70 3.95 -7.09
N ILE A 111 -19.92 3.89 -6.01
CA ILE A 111 -20.15 2.97 -4.89
C ILE A 111 -21.35 3.40 -4.05
N ASP A 112 -21.51 4.69 -3.76
CA ASP A 112 -22.60 5.24 -2.92
C ASP A 112 -23.98 5.08 -3.56
N ILE A 113 -24.06 4.89 -4.88
CA ILE A 113 -25.31 4.61 -5.61
C ILE A 113 -25.73 3.13 -5.47
N LEU A 114 -24.80 2.24 -5.11
CA LEU A 114 -25.13 0.84 -4.94
C LEU A 114 -26.11 0.67 -3.77
N PRO A 115 -27.17 -0.14 -3.92
CA PRO A 115 -28.04 -0.46 -2.81
C PRO A 115 -27.19 -1.08 -1.69
N HIS A 116 -27.29 -0.54 -0.48
CA HIS A 116 -26.70 -1.14 0.70
C HIS A 116 -27.46 -2.45 0.98
N GLU A 117 -26.87 -3.58 0.62
CA GLU A 117 -27.35 -4.93 0.97
C GLU A 117 -27.00 -5.30 2.41
#